data_AF-A0A2U2C8T0-F1
#
_entry.id   AF-A0A2U2C8T0-F1
#
_cell.length_a   1.000
_cell.length_b   1.000
_cell.length_c   1.000
_cell.angle_alpha   90.00
_cell.angle_beta   90.00
_cell.angle_gamma   90.00
#
_symmetry.space_group_name_H-M   'P 1'
#
loop_
_entity.id
_entity.type
_entity.pdbx_description
1 polymer ?
#
loop_
_entity_poly.entity_id
_entity_poly.type
_entity_poly.pdbx_seq_one_letter_code
_entity_poly.pdbx_strand_id
1 'polypeptide(L)'
;MSDPNPATQPRPDMSRRTYTRHDSFVAVVLFGILGIAGLLWSGWYTLEDQLIAGDGVLTTATVTDRQIERLRSYNGTTSRRYLVTVSYTDSDGTPHEQVFSVTSDYYLGEGNADSVALRYSRTAPDIAQIEPAQDRRRAFIAGAGGLICALVALICLLLIRRELASQRRAVRDGPRQLARVTQRLSHGRKALDQWRIRWETEDGLTGLSRGHPGAEAPEPGTIVAIYRDPVTGKGWWHGDY
;
A
#
# COMPACT_ATOMS: atom_id res chain seq x y z
N MET A 1 -48.18 7.83 1.58
CA MET A 1 -47.19 8.84 2.01
C MET A 1 -46.51 9.28 0.74
N SER A 2 -46.83 10.48 0.23
CA SER A 2 -46.32 10.92 -1.07
C SER A 2 -44.83 11.26 -0.93
N ASP A 3 -43.99 10.66 -1.76
CA ASP A 3 -42.56 10.99 -1.75
C ASP A 3 -42.36 12.48 -2.05
N PRO A 4 -41.51 13.18 -1.28
CA PRO A 4 -41.25 14.59 -1.50
C PRO A 4 -40.75 14.80 -2.93
N ASN A 5 -41.29 15.81 -3.61
CA ASN A 5 -40.92 16.12 -4.99
C ASN A 5 -39.37 16.22 -5.09
N PRO A 6 -38.72 15.35 -5.87
CA PRO A 6 -37.27 15.34 -5.99
C PRO A 6 -36.72 16.62 -6.60
N ALA A 7 -37.54 17.53 -7.12
CA ALA A 7 -37.13 18.86 -7.58
C ALA A 7 -36.90 19.87 -6.44
N THR A 8 -37.55 19.70 -5.28
CA THR A 8 -37.58 20.72 -4.21
C THR A 8 -36.68 20.39 -3.02
N GLN A 9 -36.00 19.24 -2.99
CA GLN A 9 -35.09 18.91 -1.89
C GLN A 9 -33.91 19.90 -1.84
N PRO A 10 -33.46 20.34 -0.66
CA PRO A 10 -32.29 21.20 -0.54
C PRO A 10 -31.04 20.53 -1.12
N ARG A 11 -30.08 21.34 -1.57
CA ARG A 11 -28.79 20.81 -2.05
C ARG A 11 -28.07 20.13 -0.86
N PRO A 12 -27.49 18.93 -1.06
CA PRO A 12 -26.83 18.22 0.02
C PRO A 12 -25.48 18.88 0.33
N ASP A 13 -25.10 18.92 1.60
CA ASP A 13 -23.75 19.32 2.00
C ASP A 13 -22.80 18.13 1.92
N MET A 14 -21.58 18.36 1.44
CA MET A 14 -20.57 17.31 1.40
C MET A 14 -20.07 16.97 2.80
N SER A 15 -20.38 15.75 3.24
CA SER A 15 -19.82 15.23 4.48
C SER A 15 -18.33 14.87 4.32
N ARG A 16 -17.56 14.95 5.41
CA ARG A 16 -16.21 14.36 5.45
C ARG A 16 -16.25 12.84 5.25
N ARG A 17 -17.38 12.19 5.52
CA ARG A 17 -17.58 10.74 5.34
C ARG A 17 -17.53 10.29 3.88
N THR A 18 -17.77 11.22 2.93
CA THR A 18 -17.71 10.96 1.49
C THR A 18 -16.30 10.55 1.02
N TYR A 19 -15.25 10.90 1.80
CA TYR A 19 -13.86 10.49 1.56
C TYR A 19 -13.59 9.03 1.94
N THR A 20 -14.05 8.62 3.13
CA THR A 20 -13.72 7.30 3.69
C THR A 20 -14.55 6.18 3.08
N ARG A 21 -15.69 6.51 2.46
CA ARG A 21 -16.57 5.56 1.75
C ARG A 21 -16.09 5.17 0.35
N HIS A 22 -14.99 5.74 -0.15
CA HIS A 22 -14.46 5.36 -1.47
C HIS A 22 -13.81 3.98 -1.38
N ASP A 23 -14.17 3.05 -2.28
CA ASP A 23 -13.57 1.70 -2.31
C ASP A 23 -12.02 1.76 -2.39
N SER A 24 -11.51 2.77 -3.10
CA SER A 24 -10.07 3.04 -3.27
C SER A 24 -9.39 3.61 -2.03
N PHE A 25 -10.12 4.09 -1.02
CA PHE A 25 -9.52 4.68 0.19
C PHE A 25 -8.70 3.63 0.97
N VAL A 26 -9.24 2.41 1.11
CA VAL A 26 -8.55 1.30 1.77
C VAL A 26 -7.24 0.98 1.04
N ALA A 27 -7.26 0.98 -0.30
CA ALA A 27 -6.06 0.78 -1.11
C ALA A 27 -5.03 1.89 -0.88
N VAL A 28 -5.44 3.18 -0.86
CA VAL A 28 -4.54 4.31 -0.57
C VAL A 28 -3.86 4.14 0.79
N VAL A 29 -4.62 3.78 1.82
CA VAL A 29 -4.07 3.60 3.18
C VAL A 29 -3.12 2.41 3.21
N LEU A 30 -3.52 1.26 2.68
CA LEU A 30 -2.70 0.04 2.69
C LEU A 30 -1.38 0.24 1.92
N PHE A 31 -1.47 0.70 0.67
CA PHE A 31 -0.28 0.94 -0.16
C PHE A 31 0.56 2.11 0.37
N GLY A 32 -0.06 3.11 0.99
CA GLY A 32 0.65 4.20 1.65
C GLY A 32 1.48 3.71 2.83
N ILE A 33 0.90 2.89 3.71
CA ILE A 33 1.61 2.31 4.86
C ILE A 33 2.75 1.39 4.39
N LEU A 34 2.46 0.47 3.45
CA LEU A 34 3.47 -0.44 2.91
C LEU A 34 4.59 0.33 2.19
N GLY A 35 4.25 1.40 1.47
CA GLY A 35 5.21 2.26 0.81
C GLY A 35 6.15 2.95 1.80
N ILE A 36 5.59 3.58 2.83
CA ILE A 36 6.37 4.25 3.88
C ILE A 36 7.25 3.24 4.62
N ALA A 37 6.70 2.10 5.03
CA ALA A 37 7.46 1.06 5.73
C ALA A 37 8.63 0.54 4.90
N GLY A 38 8.41 0.26 3.59
CA GLY A 38 9.47 -0.19 2.69
C GLY A 38 10.57 0.84 2.49
N LEU A 39 10.22 2.13 2.39
CA LEU A 39 11.18 3.22 2.25
C LEU A 39 11.98 3.44 3.55
N LEU A 40 11.34 3.40 4.71
CA LEU A 40 12.03 3.51 6.01
C LEU A 40 12.98 2.33 6.23
N TRP A 41 12.52 1.11 5.92
CA TRP A 41 13.36 -0.09 5.98
C TRP A 41 14.57 0.03 5.06
N SER A 42 14.38 0.41 3.79
CA SER A 42 15.46 0.65 2.84
C SER A 42 16.45 1.73 3.32
N GLY A 43 15.94 2.83 3.89
CA GLY A 43 16.75 3.90 4.46
C GLY A 43 17.61 3.43 5.63
N TRP A 44 17.07 2.58 6.51
CA TRP A 44 17.81 2.00 7.63
C TRP A 44 19.06 1.23 7.16
N TYR A 45 18.90 0.30 6.22
CA TYR A 45 20.03 -0.45 5.66
C TYR A 45 21.04 0.46 4.94
N THR A 46 20.56 1.51 4.27
CA THR A 46 21.45 2.47 3.59
C THR A 46 22.30 3.24 4.61
N LEU A 47 21.77 3.56 5.79
CA LEU A 47 22.53 4.20 6.86
C LEU A 47 23.59 3.27 7.46
N GLU A 48 23.25 1.99 7.70
CA GLU A 48 24.22 0.98 8.14
C GLU A 48 25.36 0.82 7.12
N ASP A 49 25.02 0.75 5.83
CA ASP A 49 26.00 0.70 4.73
C ASP A 49 26.90 1.93 4.69
N GLN A 50 26.36 3.13 4.97
CA GLN A 50 27.15 4.37 5.02
C GLN A 50 28.11 4.39 6.20
N LEU A 51 27.68 3.88 7.37
CA LEU A 51 28.54 3.75 8.55
C LEU A 51 29.72 2.81 8.25
N ILE A 52 29.45 1.65 7.66
CA ILE A 52 30.50 0.71 7.26
C ILE A 52 31.37 1.26 6.11
N ALA A 53 30.81 2.05 5.19
CA ALA A 53 31.60 2.63 4.10
C ALA A 53 32.59 3.70 4.59
N GLY A 54 32.22 4.47 5.62
CA GLY A 54 33.08 5.51 6.21
C GLY A 54 34.11 4.96 7.20
N ASP A 55 33.66 4.14 8.15
CA ASP A 55 34.46 3.67 9.30
C ASP A 55 34.76 2.16 9.27
N GLY A 56 34.53 1.51 8.13
CA GLY A 56 34.68 0.06 7.99
C GLY A 56 36.12 -0.41 8.17
N VAL A 57 36.34 -1.29 9.14
CA VAL A 57 37.61 -2.00 9.33
C VAL A 57 37.46 -3.41 8.78
N LEU A 58 38.38 -3.80 7.91
CA LEU A 58 38.49 -5.18 7.42
C LEU A 58 39.23 -6.02 8.47
N THR A 59 38.65 -7.15 8.82
CA THR A 59 39.25 -8.14 9.73
C THR A 59 38.98 -9.55 9.22
N THR A 60 39.64 -10.53 9.82
CA THR A 60 39.39 -11.94 9.58
C THR A 60 38.62 -12.48 10.77
N ALA A 61 37.42 -13.01 10.53
CA ALA A 61 36.59 -13.66 11.54
C ALA A 61 36.75 -15.18 11.45
N THR A 62 36.71 -15.86 12.58
CA THR A 62 36.72 -17.33 12.65
C THR A 62 35.29 -17.83 12.62
N VAL A 63 35.00 -18.83 11.80
CA VAL A 63 33.66 -19.43 11.74
C VAL A 63 33.48 -20.39 12.91
N THR A 64 32.54 -20.11 13.81
CA THR A 64 32.31 -20.92 15.02
C THR A 64 31.21 -21.96 14.83
N ASP A 65 30.19 -21.64 14.04
CA ASP A 65 29.06 -22.53 13.78
C ASP A 65 28.42 -22.28 12.40
N ARG A 66 27.74 -23.29 11.88
CA ARG A 66 27.01 -23.23 10.61
C ARG A 66 25.71 -24.00 10.72
N GLN A 67 24.60 -23.32 10.40
CA GLN A 67 23.27 -23.91 10.49
C GLN A 67 22.48 -23.70 9.21
N ILE A 68 21.65 -24.69 8.85
CA ILE A 68 20.67 -24.56 7.78
C ILE A 68 19.28 -24.64 8.42
N GLU A 69 18.61 -23.51 8.51
CA GLU A 69 17.22 -23.48 8.95
C GLU A 69 16.30 -23.81 7.77
N ARG A 70 15.39 -24.77 7.99
CA ARG A 70 14.33 -25.11 7.02
C ARG A 70 13.01 -24.55 7.51
N LEU A 71 12.51 -23.54 6.81
CA LEU A 71 11.22 -22.92 7.08
C LEU A 71 10.17 -23.56 6.17
N ARG A 72 9.13 -24.18 6.76
CA ARG A 72 7.99 -24.70 6.01
C ARG A 72 6.83 -23.70 6.10
N SER A 73 6.44 -23.15 4.97
CA SER A 73 5.29 -22.25 4.88
C SER A 73 3.97 -23.03 4.91
N TYR A 74 2.87 -22.34 5.28
CA TYR A 74 1.53 -22.93 5.35
C TYR A 74 1.08 -23.57 4.02
N ASN A 75 1.51 -23.02 2.88
CA ASN A 75 1.23 -23.56 1.55
C ASN A 75 2.09 -24.79 1.16
N GLY A 76 2.87 -25.35 2.08
CA GLY A 76 3.75 -26.49 1.83
C GLY A 76 5.08 -26.13 1.14
N THR A 77 5.31 -24.87 0.78
CA THR A 77 6.60 -24.43 0.23
C THR A 77 7.67 -24.51 1.33
N THR A 78 8.84 -25.02 0.99
CA THR A 78 9.99 -25.06 1.90
C THR A 78 11.01 -24.01 1.47
N SER A 79 11.43 -23.18 2.41
CA SER A 79 12.52 -22.23 2.25
C SER A 79 13.69 -22.66 3.12
N ARG A 80 14.91 -22.40 2.65
CA ARG A 80 16.15 -22.68 3.40
C ARG A 80 16.83 -21.35 3.68
N ARG A 81 17.25 -21.15 4.92
CA ARG A 81 18.09 -20.04 5.33
C ARG A 81 19.43 -20.60 5.78
N TYR A 82 20.51 -20.06 5.24
CA TYR A 82 21.87 -20.44 5.55
C TYR A 82 22.42 -19.45 6.56
N LEU A 83 22.77 -19.95 7.74
CA LEU A 83 23.29 -19.16 8.85
C LEU A 83 24.74 -19.53 9.11
N VAL A 84 25.58 -18.53 9.31
CA VAL A 84 26.98 -18.69 9.71
C VAL A 84 27.21 -17.84 10.95
N THR A 85 27.66 -18.47 12.02
CA THR A 85 28.10 -17.77 13.24
C THR A 85 29.60 -17.55 13.13
N VAL A 86 30.03 -16.31 13.33
CA VAL A 86 31.45 -15.95 13.29
C VAL A 86 31.84 -15.23 14.56
N SER A 87 33.08 -15.44 14.99
CA SER A 87 33.71 -14.69 16.06
C SER A 87 34.89 -13.89 15.54
N TYR A 88 35.04 -12.66 16.01
CA TYR A 88 36.16 -11.78 15.67
C TYR A 88 36.50 -10.87 16.85
N THR A 89 37.66 -10.24 16.78
CA THR A 89 38.10 -9.25 17.77
C THR A 89 38.15 -7.89 17.10
N ASP A 90 37.58 -6.87 17.75
CA ASP A 90 37.65 -5.49 17.25
C ASP A 90 39.02 -4.85 17.48
N SER A 91 39.18 -3.59 17.06
CA SER A 91 40.44 -2.85 17.20
C SER A 91 40.85 -2.59 18.65
N ASP A 92 39.90 -2.68 19.59
CA ASP A 92 40.11 -2.46 21.02
C ASP A 92 40.42 -3.77 21.76
N GLY A 93 40.46 -4.90 21.05
CA GLY A 93 40.71 -6.21 21.63
C GLY A 93 39.46 -6.88 22.20
N THR A 94 38.26 -6.32 21.99
CA THR A 94 37.01 -6.87 22.49
C THR A 94 36.49 -7.97 21.54
N PRO A 95 36.17 -9.17 22.04
CA PRO A 95 35.63 -10.23 21.21
C PRO A 95 34.13 -10.02 20.94
N HIS A 96 33.72 -10.32 19.71
CA HIS A 96 32.35 -10.29 19.25
C HIS A 96 31.98 -11.64 18.63
N GLU A 97 30.71 -12.03 18.76
CA GLU A 97 30.13 -13.19 18.07
C GLU A 97 28.81 -12.78 17.43
N GLN A 98 28.66 -13.03 16.14
CA GLN A 98 27.48 -12.61 15.37
C GLN A 98 27.02 -13.71 14.42
N VAL A 99 25.70 -13.75 14.20
CA VAL A 99 25.06 -14.70 13.29
C VAL A 99 24.66 -13.98 12.00
N PHE A 100 25.20 -14.43 10.88
CA PHE A 100 24.94 -13.88 9.56
C PHE A 100 24.05 -14.80 8.73
N SER A 101 23.08 -14.20 8.03
CA SER A 101 22.22 -14.90 7.07
C SER A 101 22.77 -14.72 5.66
N VAL A 102 23.55 -15.70 5.21
CA VAL A 102 24.35 -15.67 3.97
C VAL A 102 23.61 -16.29 2.79
N THR A 103 24.12 -16.05 1.57
CA THR A 103 23.63 -16.72 0.36
C THR A 103 24.03 -18.21 0.33
N SER A 104 23.30 -19.02 -0.46
CA SER A 104 23.65 -20.44 -0.64
C SER A 104 25.06 -20.62 -1.23
N ASP A 105 25.42 -19.73 -2.15
CA ASP A 105 26.68 -19.79 -2.88
C ASP A 105 27.83 -19.43 -1.95
N TYR A 106 27.64 -18.42 -1.09
CA TYR A 106 28.59 -18.12 -0.02
C TYR A 106 28.73 -19.30 0.94
N TYR A 107 27.63 -19.86 1.43
CA TYR A 107 27.66 -20.99 2.38
C TYR A 107 28.38 -22.23 1.83
N LEU A 108 28.15 -22.58 0.56
CA LEU A 108 28.74 -23.76 -0.08
C LEU A 108 30.16 -23.55 -0.60
N GLY A 109 30.53 -22.30 -0.93
CA GLY A 109 31.84 -21.92 -1.42
C GLY A 109 32.80 -21.51 -0.30
N GLU A 110 32.99 -20.19 -0.14
CA GLU A 110 33.90 -19.58 0.84
C GLU A 110 33.50 -19.83 2.29
N GLY A 111 32.21 -19.98 2.53
CA GLY A 111 31.65 -20.30 3.82
C GLY A 111 32.23 -21.59 4.41
N ASN A 112 32.85 -22.47 3.61
CA ASN A 112 33.50 -23.68 4.10
C ASN A 112 34.86 -23.47 4.78
N ALA A 113 35.47 -22.30 4.67
CA ALA A 113 36.73 -22.00 5.34
C ALA A 113 36.56 -21.83 6.86
N ASP A 114 37.61 -22.13 7.62
CA ASP A 114 37.67 -21.91 9.07
C ASP A 114 37.66 -20.41 9.43
N SER A 115 37.96 -19.54 8.45
CA SER A 115 37.94 -18.10 8.60
C SER A 115 37.40 -17.39 7.36
N VAL A 116 36.79 -16.23 7.58
CA VAL A 116 36.15 -15.42 6.54
C VAL A 116 36.53 -13.95 6.69
N ALA A 117 36.63 -13.23 5.57
CA ALA A 117 36.81 -11.79 5.60
C ALA A 117 35.51 -11.13 6.08
N LEU A 118 35.63 -10.25 7.08
CA LEU A 118 34.52 -9.51 7.66
C LEU A 118 34.86 -8.02 7.60
N ARG A 119 33.85 -7.18 7.35
CA ARG A 119 33.96 -5.73 7.57
C ARG A 119 33.02 -5.31 8.69
N TYR A 120 33.53 -4.62 9.70
CA TYR A 120 32.72 -4.06 10.78
C TYR A 120 32.91 -2.55 10.90
N SER A 121 31.94 -1.85 11.47
CA SER A 121 32.06 -0.41 11.76
C SER A 121 32.90 -0.20 13.02
N ARG A 122 33.98 0.60 12.94
CA ARG A 122 34.82 0.90 14.13
C ARG A 122 34.03 1.56 15.26
N THR A 123 33.11 2.46 14.92
CA THR A 123 32.32 3.24 15.90
C THR A 123 31.13 2.46 16.45
N ALA A 124 30.73 1.37 15.79
CA ALA A 124 29.67 0.47 16.23
C ALA A 124 30.01 -0.98 15.80
N PRO A 125 30.88 -1.69 16.56
CA PRO A 125 31.35 -3.02 16.18
C PRO A 125 30.23 -4.06 16.00
N ASP A 126 29.07 -3.85 16.63
CA ASP A 126 27.86 -4.68 16.45
C ASP A 126 27.31 -4.66 15.01
N ILE A 127 27.68 -3.66 14.20
CA ILE A 127 27.30 -3.56 12.80
C ILE A 127 28.45 -4.11 11.96
N ALA A 128 28.30 -5.35 11.50
CA ALA A 128 29.27 -6.01 10.64
C ALA A 128 28.61 -6.66 9.41
N GLN A 129 29.41 -6.91 8.38
CA GLN A 129 28.97 -7.45 7.10
C GLN A 129 29.99 -8.45 6.56
N ILE A 130 29.48 -9.60 6.15
CA ILE A 130 30.23 -10.62 5.40
C ILE A 130 30.01 -10.45 3.89
N GLU A 131 28.78 -10.17 3.46
CA GLU A 131 28.41 -10.02 2.04
C GLU A 131 27.81 -8.63 1.75
N PRO A 132 28.63 -7.59 1.46
CA PRO A 132 28.13 -6.23 1.23
C PRO A 132 27.10 -6.13 0.09
N ALA A 133 27.16 -7.03 -0.89
CA ALA A 133 26.22 -7.05 -2.00
C ALA A 133 24.81 -7.50 -1.60
N GLN A 134 24.68 -8.31 -0.55
CA GLN A 134 23.39 -8.88 -0.14
C GLN A 134 22.51 -7.84 0.55
N ASP A 135 23.06 -7.06 1.46
CA ASP A 135 22.32 -6.02 2.18
C ASP A 135 21.90 -4.89 1.25
N ARG A 136 22.79 -4.46 0.34
CA ARG A 136 22.44 -3.53 -0.75
C ARG A 136 21.29 -4.03 -1.60
N ARG A 137 21.30 -5.31 -1.97
CA ARG A 137 20.22 -5.91 -2.76
C ARG A 137 18.90 -5.94 -1.98
N ARG A 138 18.92 -6.28 -0.69
CA ARG A 138 17.72 -6.26 0.17
C ARG A 138 17.19 -4.84 0.33
N ALA A 139 18.06 -3.88 0.61
CA ALA A 139 17.73 -2.46 0.70
C ALA A 139 17.12 -1.94 -0.60
N PHE A 140 17.71 -2.30 -1.75
CA PHE A 140 17.20 -1.93 -3.06
C PHE A 140 15.83 -2.53 -3.35
N ILE A 141 15.62 -3.83 -3.12
CA ILE A 141 14.33 -4.49 -3.33
C ILE A 141 13.25 -3.87 -2.44
N ALA A 142 13.55 -3.67 -1.15
CA ALA A 142 12.63 -3.04 -0.20
C ALA A 142 12.29 -1.61 -0.62
N GLY A 143 13.29 -0.82 -1.02
CA GLY A 143 13.12 0.56 -1.46
C GLY A 143 12.32 0.68 -2.75
N ALA A 144 12.63 -0.15 -3.75
CA ALA A 144 11.91 -0.21 -5.02
C ALA A 144 10.44 -0.64 -4.81
N GLY A 145 10.21 -1.68 -4.01
CA GLY A 145 8.87 -2.15 -3.65
C GLY A 145 8.08 -1.07 -2.89
N GLY A 146 8.72 -0.40 -1.92
CA GLY A 146 8.14 0.71 -1.19
C GLY A 146 7.77 1.89 -2.10
N LEU A 147 8.65 2.25 -3.03
CA LEU A 147 8.40 3.32 -4.00
C LEU A 147 7.20 3.00 -4.91
N ILE A 148 7.11 1.77 -5.44
CA ILE A 148 5.99 1.35 -6.27
C ILE A 148 4.67 1.46 -5.48
N CYS A 149 4.64 0.99 -4.23
CA CYS A 149 3.46 1.10 -3.37
C CYS A 149 3.07 2.56 -3.12
N ALA A 150 4.04 3.43 -2.84
CA ALA A 150 3.81 4.86 -2.64
C ALA A 150 3.23 5.53 -3.91
N LEU A 151 3.73 5.18 -5.10
CA LEU A 151 3.22 5.68 -6.37
C LEU A 151 1.77 5.23 -6.64
N VAL A 152 1.45 3.95 -6.37
CA VAL A 152 0.07 3.45 -6.47
C VAL A 152 -0.86 4.21 -5.52
N ALA A 153 -0.45 4.40 -4.26
CA ALA A 153 -1.21 5.17 -3.29
C ALA A 153 -1.44 6.61 -3.76
N LEU A 154 -0.42 7.26 -4.31
CA LEU A 154 -0.52 8.61 -4.87
C LEU A 154 -1.47 8.68 -6.06
N ILE A 155 -1.39 7.74 -7.00
CA ILE A 155 -2.30 7.68 -8.17
C ILE A 155 -3.74 7.52 -7.70
N CYS A 156 -4.01 6.57 -6.79
CA CYS A 156 -5.34 6.38 -6.22
C CYS A 156 -5.85 7.64 -5.50
N LEU A 157 -5.00 8.32 -4.74
CA LEU A 157 -5.35 9.57 -4.07
C LEU A 157 -5.70 10.69 -5.07
N LEU A 158 -4.94 10.80 -6.16
CA LEU A 158 -5.22 11.76 -7.24
C LEU A 158 -6.56 11.46 -7.93
N LEU A 159 -6.87 10.18 -8.18
CA LEU A 159 -8.15 9.78 -8.74
C LEU A 159 -9.32 10.13 -7.81
N ILE A 160 -9.22 9.80 -6.51
CA ILE A 160 -10.22 10.18 -5.50
C ILE A 160 -10.38 11.70 -5.46
N ARG A 161 -9.28 12.46 -5.47
CA ARG A 161 -9.33 13.93 -5.46
C ARG A 161 -10.03 14.48 -6.69
N ARG A 162 -9.76 13.93 -7.89
CA ARG A 162 -10.43 14.35 -9.13
C ARG A 162 -11.92 14.04 -9.09
N GLU A 163 -12.31 12.88 -8.58
CA GLU A 163 -13.70 12.48 -8.44
C GLU A 163 -14.45 13.38 -7.45
N LEU A 164 -13.90 13.60 -6.26
CA LEU A 164 -14.50 14.47 -5.26
C LEU A 164 -14.58 15.93 -5.73
N ALA A 165 -13.59 16.41 -6.48
CA ALA A 165 -13.65 17.74 -7.09
C ALA A 165 -14.81 17.83 -8.10
N SER A 166 -15.05 16.77 -8.90
CA SER A 166 -16.20 16.69 -9.81
C SER A 166 -17.52 16.71 -9.05
N GLN A 167 -17.64 15.89 -8.00
CA GLN A 167 -18.82 15.85 -7.14
C GLN A 167 -19.10 17.20 -6.49
N ARG A 168 -18.07 17.91 -6.01
CA ARG A 168 -18.21 19.23 -5.37
C ARG A 168 -18.76 20.27 -6.33
N ARG A 169 -18.19 20.33 -7.53
CA ARG A 169 -18.67 21.24 -8.57
C ARG A 169 -20.09 20.92 -8.98
N ALA A 170 -20.44 19.64 -9.10
CA ALA A 170 -21.79 19.22 -9.44
C ALA A 170 -22.82 19.71 -8.41
N VAL A 171 -22.57 19.56 -7.10
CA VAL A 171 -23.50 20.07 -6.07
C VAL A 171 -23.57 21.58 -6.05
N ARG A 172 -22.40 22.22 -6.08
CA ARG A 172 -22.30 23.67 -5.84
C ARG A 172 -22.80 24.46 -7.04
N ASP A 173 -22.39 24.07 -8.23
CA ASP A 173 -22.53 24.86 -9.45
C ASP A 173 -23.31 24.12 -10.55
N GLY A 174 -23.49 22.81 -10.41
CA GLY A 174 -24.12 21.97 -11.42
C GLY A 174 -25.64 22.16 -11.51
N PRO A 175 -26.21 22.08 -12.73
CA PRO A 175 -27.65 22.02 -12.90
C PRO A 175 -28.19 20.73 -12.28
N ARG A 176 -29.34 20.85 -11.62
CA ARG A 176 -30.11 19.71 -11.12
C ARG A 176 -30.94 19.16 -12.28
N GLN A 177 -30.89 17.85 -12.48
CA GLN A 177 -31.70 17.15 -13.48
C GLN A 177 -32.42 15.96 -12.83
N LEU A 178 -33.53 15.55 -13.44
CA LEU A 178 -34.24 14.34 -13.05
C LEU A 178 -33.74 13.18 -13.91
N ALA A 179 -33.43 12.06 -13.27
CA ALA A 179 -33.02 10.83 -13.92
C ALA A 179 -33.91 9.68 -13.48
N ARG A 180 -34.20 8.75 -14.37
CA ARG A 180 -34.90 7.52 -14.06
C ARG A 180 -33.89 6.44 -13.69
N VAL A 181 -34.12 5.75 -12.57
CA VAL A 181 -33.33 4.58 -12.19
C VAL A 181 -33.67 3.45 -13.15
N THR A 182 -32.67 2.92 -13.84
CA THR A 182 -32.85 1.86 -14.83
C THR A 182 -32.54 0.48 -14.24
N GLN A 183 -31.55 0.38 -13.34
CA GLN A 183 -31.15 -0.89 -12.75
C GLN A 183 -30.66 -0.72 -11.31
N ARG A 184 -30.90 -1.73 -10.48
CA ARG A 184 -30.32 -1.88 -9.14
C ARG A 184 -29.33 -3.05 -9.16
N LEU A 185 -28.07 -2.78 -8.86
CA LEU A 185 -26.96 -3.75 -8.94
C LEU A 185 -26.44 -4.03 -7.54
N SER A 186 -26.28 -5.29 -7.16
CA SER A 186 -25.63 -5.63 -5.90
C SER A 186 -24.14 -5.27 -5.96
N HIS A 187 -23.63 -4.65 -4.90
CA HIS A 187 -22.25 -4.21 -4.78
C HIS A 187 -21.61 -4.78 -3.50
N GLY A 188 -20.37 -5.24 -3.60
CA GLY A 188 -19.64 -5.79 -2.46
C GLY A 188 -20.09 -7.20 -2.02
N ARG A 189 -19.78 -7.55 -0.77
CA ARG A 189 -20.11 -8.87 -0.20
C ARG A 189 -21.60 -8.92 0.16
N LYS A 190 -22.27 -10.05 -0.10
CA LYS A 190 -23.71 -10.26 0.19
C LYS A 190 -24.12 -9.86 1.62
N ALA A 191 -23.23 -10.04 2.61
CA ALA A 191 -23.50 -9.69 4.00
C ALA A 191 -23.59 -8.19 4.30
N LEU A 192 -23.10 -7.32 3.40
CA LEU A 192 -23.08 -5.86 3.61
C LEU A 192 -24.32 -5.15 3.04
N ASP A 193 -25.22 -5.87 2.35
CA ASP A 193 -26.43 -5.35 1.70
C ASP A 193 -26.23 -4.01 0.98
N GLN A 194 -25.15 -3.91 0.20
CA GLN A 194 -24.84 -2.70 -0.57
C GLN A 194 -25.32 -2.83 -2.01
N TRP A 195 -25.88 -1.74 -2.52
CA TRP A 195 -26.45 -1.64 -3.85
C TRP A 195 -25.97 -0.38 -4.55
N ARG A 196 -25.79 -0.46 -5.86
CA ARG A 196 -25.57 0.68 -6.76
C ARG A 196 -26.77 0.81 -7.67
N ILE A 197 -27.19 2.03 -7.94
CA ILE A 197 -28.23 2.31 -8.93
C ILE A 197 -27.60 2.81 -10.21
N ARG A 198 -28.03 2.25 -11.34
CA ARG A 198 -27.82 2.84 -12.66
C ARG A 198 -29.00 3.72 -12.97
N TRP A 199 -28.74 4.91 -13.48
CA TRP A 199 -29.76 5.88 -13.85
C TRP A 199 -29.48 6.45 -15.23
N GLU A 200 -30.53 6.97 -15.85
CA GLU A 200 -30.52 7.57 -17.16
C GLU A 200 -31.43 8.80 -17.16
N THR A 201 -30.96 9.90 -17.75
CA THR A 201 -31.73 11.12 -17.96
C THR A 201 -32.41 11.12 -19.32
N GLU A 202 -33.34 12.05 -19.52
CA GLU A 202 -34.02 12.22 -20.82
C GLU A 202 -33.07 12.64 -21.95
N ASP A 203 -31.97 13.34 -21.64
CA ASP A 203 -30.92 13.69 -22.61
C ASP A 203 -29.90 12.55 -22.86
N GLY A 204 -30.16 11.34 -22.35
CA GLY A 204 -29.34 10.15 -22.58
C GLY A 204 -28.06 10.09 -21.75
N LEU A 205 -27.88 11.00 -20.77
CA LEU A 205 -26.78 10.90 -19.82
C LEU A 205 -27.06 9.72 -18.87
N THR A 206 -26.09 8.81 -18.80
CA THR A 206 -26.16 7.67 -17.89
C THR A 206 -25.10 7.78 -16.81
N GLY A 207 -25.37 7.17 -15.66
CA GLY A 207 -24.42 7.09 -14.58
C GLY A 207 -24.69 5.93 -13.63
N LEU A 208 -23.73 5.71 -12.75
CA LEU A 208 -23.79 4.69 -11.71
C LEU A 208 -23.52 5.39 -10.37
N SER A 209 -24.40 5.18 -9.39
CA SER A 209 -24.19 5.69 -8.04
C SER A 209 -23.05 4.96 -7.32
N ARG A 210 -22.69 5.48 -6.14
CA ARG A 210 -21.90 4.75 -5.16
C ARG A 210 -22.70 3.62 -4.51
N GLY A 211 -22.04 2.81 -3.70
CA GLY A 211 -22.68 1.76 -2.92
C GLY A 211 -23.46 2.34 -1.75
N HIS A 212 -24.73 1.99 -1.64
CA HIS A 212 -25.66 2.43 -0.59
C HIS A 212 -26.37 1.24 0.04
N PRO A 213 -26.81 1.33 1.31
CA PRO A 213 -27.65 0.30 1.92
C PRO A 213 -28.89 0.01 1.06
N GLY A 214 -29.34 -1.24 1.01
CA GLY A 214 -30.48 -1.64 0.19
C GLY A 214 -31.76 -0.85 0.47
N ALA A 215 -31.98 -0.47 1.73
CA ALA A 215 -33.11 0.36 2.15
C ALA A 215 -33.07 1.80 1.60
N GLU A 216 -31.88 2.32 1.27
CA GLU A 216 -31.68 3.68 0.74
C GLU A 216 -31.58 3.69 -0.79
N ALA A 217 -31.32 2.54 -1.42
CA ALA A 217 -31.16 2.40 -2.85
C ALA A 217 -32.53 2.35 -3.56
N PRO A 218 -32.86 3.35 -4.40
CA PRO A 218 -34.15 3.39 -5.09
C PRO A 218 -34.35 2.19 -6.03
N GLU A 219 -35.60 1.76 -6.16
CA GLU A 219 -35.97 0.69 -7.10
C GLU A 219 -35.92 1.17 -8.56
N PRO A 220 -35.72 0.25 -9.52
CA PRO A 220 -35.86 0.56 -10.94
C PRO A 220 -37.22 1.20 -11.27
N GLY A 221 -37.20 2.23 -12.11
CA GLY A 221 -38.36 3.03 -12.49
C GLY A 221 -38.53 4.32 -11.68
N THR A 222 -37.93 4.43 -10.50
CA THR A 222 -37.99 5.63 -9.65
C THR A 222 -37.27 6.81 -10.28
N ILE A 223 -37.84 8.01 -10.15
CA ILE A 223 -37.21 9.26 -10.58
C ILE A 223 -36.39 9.82 -9.42
N VAL A 224 -35.11 10.09 -9.67
CA VAL A 224 -34.17 10.63 -8.71
C VAL A 224 -33.57 11.94 -9.20
N ALA A 225 -33.16 12.78 -8.27
CA ALA A 225 -32.40 13.99 -8.59
C ALA A 225 -30.92 13.65 -8.78
N ILE A 226 -30.33 14.16 -9.86
CA ILE A 226 -28.89 14.12 -10.12
C ILE A 226 -28.34 15.54 -10.29
N TYR A 227 -27.04 15.69 -10.08
CA TYR A 227 -26.29 16.92 -10.29
C TYR A 227 -25.20 16.68 -11.33
N ARG A 228 -25.13 17.53 -12.36
CA ARG A 228 -24.14 17.40 -13.44
C ARG A 228 -22.95 18.32 -13.19
N ASP A 229 -21.74 17.79 -13.17
CA ASP A 229 -20.51 18.60 -13.10
C ASP A 229 -20.38 19.43 -14.37
N PRO A 230 -20.38 20.78 -14.29
CA PRO A 230 -20.35 21.65 -15.46
C PRO A 230 -19.05 21.52 -16.27
N VAL A 231 -17.97 21.02 -15.65
CA VAL A 231 -16.66 20.89 -16.33
C VAL A 231 -16.50 19.54 -17.02
N THR A 232 -16.85 18.45 -16.33
CA THR A 232 -16.62 17.08 -16.86
C THR A 232 -17.86 16.48 -17.51
N GLY A 233 -19.04 17.09 -17.33
CA GLY A 233 -20.31 16.57 -17.80
C GLY A 233 -20.82 15.34 -17.03
N LYS A 234 -20.07 14.83 -16.05
CA LYS A 234 -20.47 13.67 -15.23
C LYS A 234 -21.64 14.01 -14.32
N GLY A 235 -22.61 13.11 -14.24
CA GLY A 235 -23.72 13.21 -13.28
C GLY A 235 -23.44 12.44 -12.00
N TRP A 236 -24.00 12.94 -10.90
CA TRP A 236 -23.88 12.40 -9.56
C TRP A 236 -25.25 12.35 -8.91
N TRP A 237 -25.60 11.22 -8.27
CA TRP A 237 -26.90 11.08 -7.64
C TRP A 237 -26.97 11.88 -6.34
N HIS A 238 -28.12 12.48 -6.02
CA HIS A 238 -28.34 13.20 -4.76
C HIS A 238 -28.02 12.37 -3.50
N GLY A 239 -28.18 11.04 -3.55
CA GLY A 239 -27.83 10.16 -2.43
C GLY A 239 -26.32 9.94 -2.25
N ASP A 240 -25.46 10.31 -3.21
CA ASP A 240 -24.02 10.06 -3.14
C ASP A 240 -23.23 10.98 -2.17
N TYR A 241 -23.90 11.94 -1.53
CA TYR A 241 -23.28 13.04 -0.76
C TYR A 241 -23.25 12.80 0.75
#